data_AF-A8RNV2-F1
#
_entry.id   AF-A8RNV2-F1
#
_cell.length_a   1.000
_cell.length_b   1.000
_cell.length_c   1.000
_cell.angle_alpha   90.00
_cell.angle_beta   90.00
_cell.angle_gamma   90.00
#
_symmetry.space_group_name_H-M   'P 1'
#
loop_
_entity.id
_entity.type
_entity.pdbx_description
1 polymer ?
#
loop_
_entity_poly.entity_id
_entity_poly.type
_entity_poly.pdbx_seq_one_letter_code
_entity_poly.pdbx_strand_id
1 'polypeptide(L)'
;MRERQFVADLVSSQDLPKMFKVRQTFPRPRIEPEDIPGIIRGYLSEESFAAKVRPGMRIAITAGSRGIANVALVTKTIADYVKSRGAEPFVVPAMGSHGGATAEGQKDVLESYGITESYLGCPILSSMEVKKIGVNEEGMDVFIDKYAAEADGIIVSCRIKPHTAFRGPYESGIMKMMAIGLGKQHGAEVCHEAGFKNMAKYVPMFGKAIIENAPVLFAVAVIENAFDETCKIAAVQAEDIVEKEPPLLKEAFTYMPRILVDSCDVLVVDQIGKNFSGDGMDPNITGTFCTPYASGGINAQRVCVLDLSPETHGNGIGLGYSSATTKRVFNQLDLASMYPNAITCTVLGGVRIPIVMESDKEAIQVCVRTCNEIDKKNPRIVRIPNSLHLEHIMLSEAYYDEVRNHPGITIESEPEYLPFDEDGNLW
;
A
#
# COMPACT_ATOMS: atom_id res chain seq x y z
N MET A 1 -35.28 -19.39 -3.14
CA MET A 1 -34.87 -19.99 -4.43
C MET A 1 -33.76 -19.08 -4.96
N ARG A 2 -32.50 -19.54 -5.00
CA ARG A 2 -31.35 -18.69 -5.35
C ARG A 2 -31.54 -18.17 -6.79
N GLU A 3 -31.36 -16.87 -7.01
CA GLU A 3 -31.66 -16.19 -8.29
C GLU A 3 -30.85 -16.73 -9.49
N ARG A 4 -29.82 -17.58 -9.25
CA ARG A 4 -28.92 -18.13 -10.27
C ARG A 4 -28.64 -19.63 -10.12
N GLN A 5 -29.67 -20.45 -9.86
CA GLN A 5 -29.52 -21.91 -9.69
C GLN A 5 -28.67 -22.57 -10.79
N PHE A 6 -28.90 -22.23 -12.07
CA PHE A 6 -28.15 -22.78 -13.20
C PHE A 6 -26.63 -22.55 -13.09
N VAL A 7 -26.20 -21.36 -12.63
CA VAL A 7 -24.77 -21.03 -12.52
C VAL A 7 -24.12 -21.82 -11.38
N ALA A 8 -24.82 -21.96 -10.25
CA ALA A 8 -24.38 -22.82 -9.15
C ALA A 8 -24.28 -24.29 -9.58
N ASP A 9 -25.24 -24.78 -10.36
CA ASP A 9 -25.26 -26.17 -10.85
C ASP A 9 -24.03 -26.49 -11.72
N LEU A 10 -23.53 -25.52 -12.52
CA LEU A 10 -22.34 -25.69 -13.38
C LEU A 10 -21.05 -26.01 -12.59
N VAL A 11 -21.00 -25.65 -11.30
CA VAL A 11 -19.82 -25.80 -10.44
C VAL A 11 -20.07 -26.72 -9.24
N SER A 12 -21.32 -27.12 -8.99
CA SER A 12 -21.74 -27.93 -7.84
C SER A 12 -20.98 -29.26 -7.68
N SER A 13 -20.58 -29.87 -8.79
CA SER A 13 -19.82 -31.14 -8.83
C SER A 13 -18.31 -30.98 -8.66
N GLN A 14 -17.81 -29.75 -8.54
CA GLN A 14 -16.39 -29.51 -8.29
C GLN A 14 -16.10 -29.69 -6.80
N ASP A 15 -15.44 -30.80 -6.45
CA ASP A 15 -14.97 -31.01 -5.09
C ASP A 15 -13.88 -30.00 -4.71
N LEU A 16 -13.88 -29.59 -3.45
CA LEU A 16 -12.83 -28.77 -2.85
C LEU A 16 -11.95 -29.66 -1.96
N PRO A 17 -10.62 -29.50 -2.01
CA PRO A 17 -9.70 -30.33 -1.24
C PRO A 17 -9.80 -30.02 0.26
N LYS A 18 -9.24 -30.89 1.08
CA LYS A 18 -8.94 -30.53 2.46
C LYS A 18 -7.88 -29.42 2.49
N MET A 19 -7.97 -28.56 3.49
CA MET A 19 -7.06 -27.46 3.73
C MET A 19 -6.42 -27.64 5.12
N PHE A 20 -5.18 -27.18 5.28
CA PHE A 20 -4.49 -27.18 6.57
C PHE A 20 -3.87 -25.81 6.85
N LYS A 21 -3.75 -25.45 8.12
CA LYS A 21 -3.18 -24.19 8.58
C LYS A 21 -1.66 -24.31 8.63
N VAL A 22 -0.99 -23.25 8.21
CA VAL A 22 0.44 -23.10 8.37
C VAL A 22 0.80 -21.72 8.89
N ARG A 23 1.89 -21.66 9.64
CA ARG A 23 2.57 -20.43 10.04
C ARG A 23 3.81 -20.19 9.18
N GLN A 24 3.87 -19.04 8.52
CA GLN A 24 5.01 -18.56 7.76
C GLN A 24 5.92 -17.73 8.67
N THR A 25 7.22 -17.97 8.60
CA THR A 25 8.22 -17.20 9.35
C THR A 25 8.95 -16.24 8.41
N PHE A 26 8.94 -14.94 8.76
CA PHE A 26 9.65 -13.89 8.05
C PHE A 26 10.66 -13.20 8.98
N PRO A 27 11.72 -12.56 8.44
CA PRO A 27 12.55 -11.66 9.22
C PRO A 27 11.68 -10.58 9.88
N ARG A 28 11.88 -10.37 11.19
CA ARG A 28 11.14 -9.39 11.99
C ARG A 28 12.09 -8.42 12.72
N PRO A 29 12.98 -7.70 12.00
CA PRO A 29 13.66 -6.57 12.63
C PRO A 29 12.59 -5.56 13.04
N ARG A 30 12.71 -5.00 14.24
CA ARG A 30 11.75 -4.05 14.81
C ARG A 30 12.50 -3.02 15.64
N ILE A 31 12.04 -1.77 15.53
CA ILE A 31 12.40 -0.69 16.43
C ILE A 31 11.24 -0.55 17.41
N GLU A 32 11.53 -0.61 18.71
CA GLU A 32 10.51 -0.37 19.73
C GLU A 32 10.03 1.09 19.65
N PRO A 33 8.72 1.38 19.80
CA PRO A 33 8.19 2.73 19.70
C PRO A 33 8.92 3.73 20.61
N GLU A 34 9.37 3.31 21.79
CA GLU A 34 10.08 4.14 22.76
C GLU A 34 11.46 4.62 22.26
N ASP A 35 12.09 3.87 21.35
CA ASP A 35 13.41 4.17 20.79
C ASP A 35 13.35 5.10 19.58
N ILE A 36 12.19 5.17 18.89
CA ILE A 36 11.98 5.99 17.69
C ILE A 36 12.40 7.45 17.89
N PRO A 37 12.00 8.14 18.98
CA PRO A 37 12.42 9.52 19.20
C PRO A 37 13.93 9.69 19.34
N GLY A 38 14.59 8.75 20.00
CA GLY A 38 16.05 8.75 20.19
C GLY A 38 16.79 8.58 18.87
N ILE A 39 16.34 7.65 18.02
CA ILE A 39 16.94 7.37 16.70
C ILE A 39 16.83 8.58 15.78
N ILE A 40 15.63 9.17 15.65
CA ILE A 40 15.42 10.35 14.80
C ILE A 40 16.25 11.53 15.31
N ARG A 41 16.22 11.82 16.61
CA ARG A 41 17.03 12.91 17.18
C ARG A 41 18.52 12.67 17.00
N GLY A 42 18.98 11.42 17.08
CA GLY A 42 20.36 11.05 16.81
C GLY A 42 20.80 11.51 15.42
N TYR A 43 20.08 11.10 14.38
CA TYR A 43 20.34 11.55 13.00
C TYR A 43 20.28 13.06 12.87
N LEU A 44 19.20 13.68 13.35
CA LEU A 44 18.99 15.12 13.16
C LEU A 44 19.95 15.98 13.99
N SER A 45 20.66 15.42 14.97
CA SER A 45 21.70 16.13 15.74
C SER A 45 23.05 16.15 15.03
N GLU A 46 23.25 15.34 13.98
CA GLU A 46 24.46 15.43 13.16
C GLU A 46 24.51 16.80 12.46
N GLU A 47 25.71 17.38 12.37
CA GLU A 47 25.91 18.76 11.90
C GLU A 47 25.32 19.00 10.50
N SER A 48 25.38 17.99 9.63
CA SER A 48 24.82 18.01 8.26
C SER A 48 23.30 18.28 8.23
N PHE A 49 22.56 17.81 9.23
CA PHE A 49 21.12 18.08 9.38
C PHE A 49 20.87 19.30 10.29
N ALA A 50 21.60 19.40 11.39
CA ALA A 50 21.38 20.42 12.41
C ALA A 50 21.64 21.84 11.91
N ALA A 51 22.61 22.02 11.01
CA ALA A 51 22.92 23.32 10.39
C ALA A 51 21.81 23.82 9.43
N LYS A 52 20.98 22.91 8.91
CA LYS A 52 19.89 23.23 7.96
C LYS A 52 18.64 23.80 8.63
N VAL A 53 18.48 23.59 9.95
CA VAL A 53 17.35 24.11 10.74
C VAL A 53 17.83 25.28 11.61
N ARG A 54 17.42 26.50 11.25
CA ARG A 54 17.79 27.74 11.95
C ARG A 54 16.59 28.35 12.70
N PRO A 55 16.83 29.07 13.80
CA PRO A 55 15.77 29.77 14.52
C PRO A 55 14.94 30.69 13.61
N GLY A 56 13.63 30.71 13.82
CA GLY A 56 12.67 31.53 13.06
C GLY A 56 12.24 30.97 11.71
N MET A 57 12.85 29.88 11.21
CA MET A 57 12.41 29.24 9.97
C MET A 57 11.02 28.61 10.14
N ARG A 58 10.13 28.82 9.17
CA ARG A 58 8.88 28.08 9.04
C ARG A 58 9.13 26.82 8.22
N ILE A 59 8.93 25.65 8.81
CA ILE A 59 9.32 24.36 8.20
C ILE A 59 8.10 23.47 7.96
N ALA A 60 7.87 23.12 6.70
CA ALA A 60 6.85 22.16 6.30
C ALA A 60 7.34 20.72 6.55
N ILE A 61 6.47 19.89 7.14
CA ILE A 61 6.70 18.46 7.32
C ILE A 61 5.60 17.70 6.55
N THR A 62 5.99 16.84 5.62
CA THR A 62 5.01 16.10 4.81
C THR A 62 4.35 14.98 5.62
N ALA A 63 3.05 14.75 5.40
CA ALA A 63 2.34 13.58 5.92
C ALA A 63 1.50 12.92 4.81
N GLY A 64 1.70 11.62 4.60
CA GLY A 64 1.04 10.86 3.52
C GLY A 64 -0.33 10.30 3.90
N SER A 65 -0.98 9.63 2.95
CA SER A 65 -2.33 9.03 3.12
C SER A 65 -2.34 7.57 3.55
N ARG A 66 -1.22 7.02 4.01
CA ARG A 66 -1.12 5.61 4.38
C ARG A 66 -0.93 5.45 5.88
N GLY A 67 -1.63 4.48 6.45
CA GLY A 67 -1.31 3.94 7.76
C GLY A 67 0.09 3.36 7.70
N ILE A 68 0.98 3.92 8.51
CA ILE A 68 2.36 3.48 8.71
C ILE A 68 2.49 3.35 10.23
N ALA A 69 3.09 2.27 10.71
CA ALA A 69 3.35 2.11 12.13
C ALA A 69 4.11 3.30 12.67
N ASN A 70 3.63 3.81 13.80
CA ASN A 70 4.23 4.93 14.53
C ASN A 70 4.28 6.26 13.74
N VAL A 71 3.51 6.43 12.66
CA VAL A 71 3.57 7.65 11.81
C VAL A 71 3.37 8.93 12.62
N ALA A 72 2.39 8.96 13.52
CA ALA A 72 2.14 10.12 14.37
C ALA A 72 3.34 10.40 15.29
N LEU A 73 3.97 9.38 15.86
CA LEU A 73 5.15 9.52 16.72
C LEU A 73 6.37 10.01 15.93
N VAL A 74 6.58 9.49 14.72
CA VAL A 74 7.65 9.95 13.81
C VAL A 74 7.43 11.43 13.45
N THR A 75 6.23 11.80 12.99
CA THR A 75 5.89 13.19 12.63
C THR A 75 6.03 14.12 13.84
N LYS A 76 5.55 13.71 15.02
CA LYS A 76 5.69 14.45 16.27
C LYS A 76 7.15 14.68 16.63
N THR A 77 7.97 13.64 16.51
CA THR A 77 9.40 13.73 16.85
C THR A 77 10.12 14.73 15.94
N ILE A 78 9.82 14.72 14.63
CA ILE A 78 10.37 15.69 13.68
C ILE A 78 9.92 17.11 14.05
N ALA A 79 8.62 17.31 14.32
CA ALA A 79 8.09 18.62 14.71
C ALA A 79 8.71 19.13 16.02
N ASP A 80 8.83 18.28 17.04
CA ASP A 80 9.43 18.65 18.33
C ASP A 80 10.94 18.94 18.19
N TYR A 81 11.65 18.23 17.31
CA TYR A 81 13.03 18.57 16.95
C TYR A 81 13.11 19.97 16.33
N VAL A 82 12.27 20.28 15.33
CA VAL A 82 12.23 21.61 14.69
C VAL A 82 11.98 22.71 15.73
N LYS A 83 11.01 22.54 16.63
CA LYS A 83 10.75 23.49 17.73
C LYS A 83 11.96 23.65 18.66
N SER A 84 12.65 22.56 18.98
CA SER A 84 13.84 22.60 19.84
C SER A 84 14.99 23.43 19.25
N ARG A 85 14.99 23.61 17.92
CA ARG A 85 15.94 24.47 17.18
C ARG A 85 15.46 25.92 17.05
N GLY A 86 14.33 26.28 17.67
CA GLY A 86 13.74 27.61 17.61
C GLY A 86 13.03 27.92 16.29
N ALA A 87 12.74 26.89 15.47
CA ALA A 87 11.97 27.01 14.22
C ALA A 87 10.50 26.65 14.45
N GLU A 88 9.64 27.00 13.50
CA GLU A 88 8.19 26.85 13.56
C GLU A 88 7.74 25.73 12.59
N PRO A 89 7.51 24.50 13.07
CA PRO A 89 7.03 23.44 12.19
C PRO A 89 5.55 23.63 11.86
N PHE A 90 5.15 23.10 10.70
CA PHE A 90 3.76 22.83 10.38
C PHE A 90 3.68 21.59 9.49
N VAL A 91 2.59 20.84 9.59
CA VAL A 91 2.38 19.65 8.76
C VAL A 91 1.60 20.03 7.51
N VAL A 92 2.02 19.50 6.37
CA VAL A 92 1.32 19.59 5.10
C VAL A 92 0.85 18.20 4.68
N PRO A 93 -0.45 17.98 4.46
CA PRO A 93 -0.96 16.76 3.86
C PRO A 93 -0.41 16.62 2.43
N ALA A 94 0.42 15.59 2.20
CA ALA A 94 1.12 15.34 0.94
C ALA A 94 0.66 14.00 0.35
N MET A 95 -0.56 13.99 -0.20
CA MET A 95 -1.23 12.74 -0.55
C MET A 95 -1.89 12.70 -1.93
N GLY A 96 -1.51 13.63 -2.82
CA GLY A 96 -2.04 13.67 -4.18
C GLY A 96 -3.54 13.90 -4.20
N SER A 97 -4.29 12.97 -4.80
CA SER A 97 -5.76 12.98 -4.91
C SER A 97 -6.50 12.28 -3.76
N HIS A 98 -5.79 11.75 -2.77
CA HIS A 98 -6.42 11.09 -1.61
C HIS A 98 -7.20 12.09 -0.74
N GLY A 99 -8.06 11.58 0.14
CA GLY A 99 -8.94 12.42 0.98
C GLY A 99 -9.97 13.18 0.16
N GLY A 100 -10.42 12.61 -0.97
CA GLY A 100 -11.36 13.26 -1.88
C GLY A 100 -10.80 14.49 -2.61
N ALA A 101 -9.48 14.73 -2.54
CA ALA A 101 -8.83 15.94 -3.05
C ALA A 101 -9.44 17.24 -2.49
N THR A 102 -9.85 17.22 -1.22
CA THR A 102 -10.29 18.42 -0.49
C THR A 102 -9.40 18.67 0.72
N ALA A 103 -9.35 19.92 1.20
CA ALA A 103 -8.55 20.27 2.36
C ALA A 103 -9.03 19.51 3.61
N GLU A 104 -10.35 19.45 3.80
CA GLU A 104 -11.01 18.76 4.92
C GLU A 104 -10.75 17.26 4.86
N GLY A 105 -10.99 16.63 3.71
CA GLY A 105 -10.84 15.18 3.58
C GLY A 105 -9.37 14.72 3.72
N GLN A 106 -8.40 15.53 3.29
CA GLN A 106 -6.98 15.23 3.57
C GLN A 106 -6.63 15.39 5.06
N LYS A 107 -7.25 16.36 5.75
CA LYS A 107 -7.08 16.52 7.20
C LYS A 107 -7.68 15.33 7.96
N ASP A 108 -8.90 14.91 7.61
CA ASP A 108 -9.59 13.76 8.22
C ASP A 108 -8.75 12.47 8.10
N VAL A 109 -8.10 12.27 6.94
CA VAL A 109 -7.17 11.14 6.75
C VAL A 109 -6.01 11.20 7.74
N LEU A 110 -5.38 12.37 7.94
CA LEU A 110 -4.28 12.50 8.92
C LEU A 110 -4.76 12.25 10.36
N GLU A 111 -5.93 12.78 10.72
CA GLU A 111 -6.51 12.58 12.05
C GLU A 111 -6.79 11.11 12.33
N SER A 112 -7.25 10.35 11.33
CA SER A 112 -7.44 8.89 11.44
C SER A 112 -6.15 8.11 11.75
N TYR A 113 -4.98 8.69 11.45
CA TYR A 113 -3.66 8.13 11.79
C TYR A 113 -3.05 8.71 13.07
N GLY A 114 -3.82 9.47 13.85
CA GLY A 114 -3.36 10.11 15.09
C GLY A 114 -2.50 11.36 14.85
N ILE A 115 -2.41 11.84 13.60
CA ILE A 115 -1.69 13.07 13.25
C ILE A 115 -2.65 14.25 13.44
N THR A 116 -2.69 14.78 14.66
CA THR A 116 -3.56 15.90 15.04
C THR A 116 -2.73 17.09 15.52
N GLU A 117 -3.26 18.31 15.35
CA GLU A 117 -2.57 19.53 15.80
C GLU A 117 -2.29 19.52 17.30
N SER A 118 -3.21 18.97 18.10
CA SER A 118 -3.06 18.85 19.55
C SER A 118 -1.93 17.90 19.95
N TYR A 119 -1.83 16.74 19.30
CA TYR A 119 -0.76 15.78 19.57
C TYR A 119 0.61 16.26 19.09
N LEU A 120 0.66 16.84 17.89
CA LEU A 120 1.88 17.38 17.30
C LEU A 120 2.34 18.67 17.99
N GLY A 121 1.41 19.45 18.52
CA GLY A 121 1.66 20.79 19.06
C GLY A 121 2.11 21.78 17.98
N CYS A 122 1.65 21.60 16.73
CA CYS A 122 1.90 22.49 15.60
C CYS A 122 0.74 22.40 14.59
N PRO A 123 0.52 23.42 13.74
CA PRO A 123 -0.62 23.44 12.84
C PRO A 123 -0.51 22.41 11.71
N ILE A 124 -1.66 21.96 11.21
CA ILE A 124 -1.82 21.18 9.99
C ILE A 124 -2.41 22.13 8.94
N LEU A 125 -1.60 22.53 7.97
CA LEU A 125 -2.00 23.42 6.89
C LEU A 125 -2.44 22.59 5.68
N SER A 126 -3.74 22.34 5.58
CA SER A 126 -4.34 21.61 4.46
C SER A 126 -4.92 22.56 3.42
N SER A 127 -4.50 22.40 2.17
CA SER A 127 -5.02 23.11 1.00
C SER A 127 -4.76 22.29 -0.26
N MET A 128 -5.53 22.58 -1.32
CA MET A 128 -5.29 22.07 -2.67
C MET A 128 -4.58 23.09 -3.56
N GLU A 129 -4.30 24.30 -3.05
CA GLU A 129 -3.54 25.31 -3.77
C GLU A 129 -2.09 24.83 -4.00
N VAL A 130 -1.65 24.93 -5.25
CA VAL A 130 -0.29 24.63 -5.65
C VAL A 130 0.41 25.88 -6.19
N LYS A 131 1.73 25.91 -6.08
CA LYS A 131 2.59 26.96 -6.62
C LYS A 131 3.59 26.34 -7.60
N LYS A 132 3.72 26.96 -8.77
CA LYS A 132 4.76 26.62 -9.74
C LYS A 132 6.11 27.01 -9.16
N ILE A 133 7.02 26.04 -9.02
CA ILE A 133 8.38 26.27 -8.52
C ILE A 133 9.42 26.27 -9.64
N GLY A 134 9.10 25.68 -10.79
CA GLY A 134 10.04 25.61 -11.92
C GLY A 134 9.51 24.76 -13.05
N VAL A 135 10.44 24.22 -13.84
CA VAL A 135 10.21 23.24 -14.89
C VAL A 135 11.19 22.08 -14.72
N ASN A 136 10.84 20.89 -15.17
CA ASN A 136 11.76 19.76 -15.16
C ASN A 136 12.61 19.70 -16.44
N GLU A 137 13.47 18.69 -16.54
CA GLU A 137 14.41 18.48 -17.66
C GLU A 137 13.72 18.41 -19.05
N GLU A 138 12.43 18.10 -19.12
CA GLU A 138 11.63 18.05 -20.36
C GLU A 138 10.72 19.27 -20.54
N GLY A 139 10.90 20.32 -19.74
CA GLY A 139 10.15 21.57 -19.82
C GLY A 139 8.72 21.50 -19.29
N MET A 140 8.34 20.42 -18.58
CA MET A 140 7.04 20.34 -17.92
C MET A 140 7.04 21.16 -16.64
N ASP A 141 5.94 21.87 -16.39
CA ASP A 141 5.77 22.68 -15.21
C ASP A 141 5.75 21.83 -13.93
N VAL A 142 6.52 22.27 -12.93
CA VAL A 142 6.62 21.60 -11.64
C VAL A 142 5.90 22.42 -10.59
N PHE A 143 4.92 21.80 -9.95
CA PHE A 143 4.10 22.40 -8.90
C PHE A 143 4.22 21.60 -7.61
N ILE A 144 4.19 22.30 -6.49
CA ILE A 144 4.03 21.70 -5.17
C ILE A 144 3.02 22.52 -4.35
N ASP A 145 2.57 21.96 -3.23
CA ASP A 145 1.75 22.63 -2.22
C ASP A 145 2.28 24.05 -1.94
N LYS A 146 1.38 25.02 -1.97
CA LYS A 146 1.74 26.43 -1.83
C LYS A 146 2.37 26.76 -0.47
N TYR A 147 1.89 26.18 0.62
CA TYR A 147 2.49 26.40 1.94
C TYR A 147 3.89 25.81 2.01
N ALA A 148 4.11 24.62 1.44
CA ALA A 148 5.44 24.02 1.35
C ALA A 148 6.40 24.85 0.48
N ALA A 149 5.93 25.37 -0.66
CA ALA A 149 6.72 26.22 -1.56
C ALA A 149 7.07 27.60 -0.96
N GLU A 150 6.30 28.07 0.01
CA GLU A 150 6.49 29.35 0.69
C GLU A 150 7.13 29.19 2.09
N ALA A 151 7.46 27.95 2.47
CA ALA A 151 8.21 27.65 3.69
C ALA A 151 9.69 28.05 3.54
N ASP A 152 10.38 28.21 4.66
CA ASP A 152 11.83 28.36 4.66
C ASP A 152 12.55 27.02 4.53
N GLY A 153 11.83 25.91 4.75
CA GLY A 153 12.36 24.56 4.65
C GLY A 153 11.26 23.50 4.53
N ILE A 154 11.58 22.39 3.86
CA ILE A 154 10.72 21.21 3.74
C ILE A 154 11.47 20.00 4.28
N ILE A 155 10.85 19.28 5.22
CA ILE A 155 11.29 17.96 5.68
C ILE A 155 10.32 16.92 5.12
N VAL A 156 10.84 16.03 4.26
CA VAL A 156 10.02 14.98 3.64
C VAL A 156 9.93 13.77 4.57
N SER A 157 8.79 13.55 5.20
CA SER A 157 8.49 12.34 5.96
C SER A 157 7.62 11.38 5.15
N CYS A 158 8.06 10.13 4.99
CA CYS A 158 7.38 9.13 4.16
C CYS A 158 7.70 7.68 4.55
N ARG A 159 7.01 6.72 3.92
CA ARG A 159 7.40 5.31 3.90
C ARG A 159 8.03 4.94 2.55
N ILE A 160 9.15 4.22 2.59
CA ILE A 160 9.71 3.56 1.40
C ILE A 160 9.13 2.15 1.31
N LYS A 161 8.46 1.84 0.19
CA LYS A 161 7.85 0.54 -0.08
C LYS A 161 7.77 0.29 -1.60
N PRO A 162 7.91 -0.96 -2.07
CA PRO A 162 7.55 -1.32 -3.44
C PRO A 162 6.16 -0.83 -3.83
N HIS A 163 6.05 -0.26 -5.03
CA HIS A 163 4.78 0.15 -5.62
C HIS A 163 3.99 -1.05 -6.12
N THR A 164 2.70 -0.85 -6.31
CA THR A 164 1.76 -1.88 -6.75
C THR A 164 1.44 -1.81 -8.25
N ALA A 165 2.06 -0.91 -9.01
CA ALA A 165 1.58 -0.54 -10.35
C ALA A 165 2.67 -0.15 -11.35
N PHE A 166 3.90 0.08 -10.91
CA PHE A 166 5.05 0.27 -11.79
C PHE A 166 6.33 -0.17 -11.07
N ARG A 167 7.41 -0.37 -11.83
CA ARG A 167 8.75 -0.71 -11.32
C ARG A 167 9.77 0.32 -11.73
N GLY A 168 10.67 0.68 -10.82
CA GLY A 168 11.73 1.62 -11.11
C GLY A 168 12.75 1.73 -9.97
N PRO A 169 13.83 2.50 -10.17
CA PRO A 169 14.79 2.78 -9.11
C PRO A 169 14.18 3.61 -7.97
N TYR A 170 13.07 4.32 -8.23
CA TYR A 170 12.27 5.04 -7.24
C TYR A 170 10.81 4.60 -7.41
N GLU A 171 10.18 4.18 -6.31
CA GLU A 171 8.80 3.66 -6.29
C GLU A 171 7.96 4.45 -5.28
N SER A 172 7.48 3.86 -4.18
CA SER A 172 6.96 4.66 -3.07
C SER A 172 8.09 5.03 -2.12
N GLY A 173 8.19 6.31 -1.77
CA GLY A 173 9.30 6.83 -1.00
C GLY A 173 9.39 8.35 -1.10
N ILE A 174 10.62 8.86 -1.05
CA ILE A 174 10.92 10.29 -0.93
C ILE A 174 10.60 11.01 -2.25
N MET A 175 11.12 10.52 -3.39
CA MET A 175 10.85 11.11 -4.70
C MET A 175 9.36 11.16 -5.04
N LYS A 176 8.61 10.09 -4.74
CA LYS A 176 7.16 10.06 -4.99
C LYS A 176 6.38 10.95 -4.03
N MET A 177 6.80 11.04 -2.76
CA MET A 177 6.20 11.97 -1.80
C MET A 177 6.33 13.42 -2.29
N MET A 178 7.46 13.78 -2.91
CA MET A 178 7.64 15.08 -3.52
C MET A 178 6.81 15.23 -4.82
N ALA A 179 7.00 14.34 -5.79
CA ALA A 179 6.38 14.49 -7.12
C ALA A 179 4.84 14.42 -7.10
N ILE A 180 4.27 13.49 -6.34
CA ILE A 180 2.82 13.23 -6.31
C ILE A 180 2.21 13.73 -5.01
N GLY A 181 2.86 13.48 -3.87
CA GLY A 181 2.32 13.89 -2.56
C GLY A 181 2.21 15.40 -2.43
N LEU A 182 3.34 16.11 -2.50
CA LEU A 182 3.41 17.57 -2.49
C LEU A 182 2.80 18.19 -3.74
N GLY A 183 2.84 17.49 -4.88
CA GLY A 183 2.16 17.94 -6.11
C GLY A 183 0.64 18.07 -6.00
N LYS A 184 0.02 17.55 -4.92
CA LYS A 184 -1.44 17.50 -4.74
C LYS A 184 -2.13 16.82 -5.92
N GLN A 185 -3.42 17.07 -6.11
CA GLN A 185 -4.17 16.53 -7.24
C GLN A 185 -3.52 16.95 -8.58
N HIS A 186 -3.05 18.19 -8.71
CA HIS A 186 -2.45 18.69 -9.95
C HIS A 186 -1.21 17.88 -10.38
N GLY A 187 -0.22 17.72 -9.50
CA GLY A 187 0.99 16.94 -9.80
C GLY A 187 0.71 15.44 -9.98
N ALA A 188 -0.27 14.91 -9.24
CA ALA A 188 -0.75 13.54 -9.44
C ALA A 188 -1.33 13.36 -10.86
N GLU A 189 -2.21 14.26 -11.31
CA GLU A 189 -2.83 14.22 -12.62
C GLU A 189 -1.80 14.29 -13.75
N VAL A 190 -0.81 15.20 -13.67
CA VAL A 190 0.26 15.31 -14.68
C VAL A 190 1.02 13.98 -14.82
N CYS A 191 1.40 13.36 -13.71
CA CYS A 191 2.09 12.06 -13.75
C CYS A 191 1.18 10.92 -14.24
N HIS A 192 -0.11 10.93 -13.90
CA HIS A 192 -1.06 9.91 -14.30
C HIS A 192 -1.49 10.03 -15.76
N GLU A 193 -1.62 11.25 -16.31
CA GLU A 193 -1.93 11.53 -17.72
C GLU A 193 -0.84 10.96 -18.65
N ALA A 194 0.41 11.01 -18.21
CA ALA A 194 1.53 10.35 -18.86
C ALA A 194 1.43 8.81 -18.88
N GLY A 195 0.56 8.23 -18.06
CA GLY A 195 0.36 6.78 -17.92
C GLY A 195 1.44 6.07 -17.09
N PHE A 196 1.06 4.95 -16.46
CA PHE A 196 1.95 4.17 -15.58
C PHE A 196 3.23 3.67 -16.25
N LYS A 197 3.25 3.52 -17.58
CA LYS A 197 4.46 3.19 -18.36
C LYS A 197 5.62 4.14 -18.05
N ASN A 198 5.29 5.43 -17.87
CA ASN A 198 6.27 6.49 -17.73
C ASN A 198 6.51 6.91 -16.28
N MET A 199 5.82 6.30 -15.30
CA MET A 199 5.98 6.66 -13.88
C MET A 199 7.43 6.52 -13.40
N ALA A 200 8.11 5.44 -13.78
CA ALA A 200 9.51 5.21 -13.42
C ALA A 200 10.49 6.26 -13.99
N LYS A 201 10.07 6.97 -15.05
CA LYS A 201 10.81 8.11 -15.64
C LYS A 201 10.41 9.42 -14.96
N TYR A 202 9.11 9.68 -14.83
CA TYR A 202 8.62 11.00 -14.40
C TYR A 202 8.72 11.23 -12.90
N VAL A 203 8.47 10.24 -12.05
CA VAL A 203 8.61 10.40 -10.59
C VAL A 203 9.98 10.97 -10.19
N PRO A 204 11.12 10.37 -10.60
CA PRO A 204 12.42 10.93 -10.27
C PRO A 204 12.71 12.25 -10.98
N MET A 205 12.19 12.46 -12.19
CA MET A 205 12.38 13.72 -12.93
C MET A 205 11.71 14.91 -12.22
N PHE A 206 10.47 14.76 -11.77
CA PHE A 206 9.78 15.75 -10.95
C PHE A 206 10.45 15.91 -9.58
N GLY A 207 10.82 14.80 -8.94
CA GLY A 207 11.50 14.83 -7.64
C GLY A 207 12.82 15.62 -7.67
N LYS A 208 13.66 15.43 -8.69
CA LYS A 208 14.90 16.21 -8.89
C LYS A 208 14.62 17.70 -9.07
N ALA A 209 13.66 18.05 -9.92
CA ALA A 209 13.30 19.44 -10.13
C ALA A 209 12.77 20.09 -8.84
N ILE A 210 12.08 19.35 -7.97
CA ILE A 210 11.66 19.83 -6.65
C ILE A 210 12.87 20.05 -5.73
N ILE A 211 13.83 19.13 -5.69
CA ILE A 211 15.07 19.30 -4.91
C ILE A 211 15.83 20.56 -5.35
N GLU A 212 15.87 20.84 -6.66
CA GLU A 212 16.59 21.99 -7.22
C GLU A 212 15.87 23.34 -6.99
N ASN A 213 14.53 23.35 -7.00
CA ASN A 213 13.75 24.60 -7.04
C ASN A 213 12.92 24.88 -5.78
N ALA A 214 12.90 23.97 -4.79
CA ALA A 214 12.21 24.15 -3.52
C ALA A 214 13.18 24.00 -2.33
N PRO A 215 12.86 24.56 -1.15
CA PRO A 215 13.75 24.53 0.01
C PRO A 215 13.72 23.17 0.74
N VAL A 216 13.97 22.07 0.01
CA VAL A 216 14.05 20.74 0.61
C VAL A 216 15.31 20.65 1.46
N LEU A 217 15.15 20.41 2.77
CA LEU A 217 16.28 20.31 3.69
C LEU A 217 16.83 18.88 3.72
N PHE A 218 15.94 17.93 3.96
CA PHE A 218 16.23 16.50 4.09
C PHE A 218 14.93 15.69 4.18
N ALA A 219 15.05 14.36 4.16
CA ALA A 219 13.97 13.42 4.35
C ALA A 219 14.18 12.57 5.61
N VAL A 220 13.09 12.13 6.22
CA VAL A 220 13.04 11.10 7.26
C VAL A 220 12.09 10.00 6.77
N ALA A 221 12.67 8.90 6.31
CA ALA A 221 11.93 7.80 5.72
C ALA A 221 11.83 6.61 6.68
N VAL A 222 10.69 5.94 6.68
CA VAL A 222 10.44 4.69 7.42
C VAL A 222 10.39 3.51 6.45
N ILE A 223 10.93 2.36 6.88
CA ILE A 223 10.71 1.05 6.27
C ILE A 223 10.05 0.15 7.33
N GLU A 224 9.07 -0.63 6.89
CA GLU A 224 8.34 -1.59 7.73
C GLU A 224 8.77 -3.02 7.42
N ASN A 225 8.69 -3.90 8.41
CA ASN A 225 8.89 -5.33 8.23
C ASN A 225 7.63 -6.04 7.67
N ALA A 226 7.70 -7.35 7.56
CA ALA A 226 6.61 -8.21 7.07
C ALA A 226 5.32 -8.20 7.91
N PHE A 227 5.33 -7.51 9.06
CA PHE A 227 4.25 -7.46 10.05
C PHE A 227 3.75 -6.02 10.27
N ASP A 228 4.05 -5.11 9.35
CA ASP A 228 3.76 -3.66 9.45
C ASP A 228 4.34 -2.99 10.70
N GLU A 229 5.51 -3.44 11.16
CA GLU A 229 6.21 -2.78 12.26
C GLU A 229 7.36 -1.95 11.71
N THR A 230 7.59 -0.76 12.28
CA THR A 230 8.76 0.08 11.97
C THR A 230 10.03 -0.72 12.22
N CYS A 231 10.78 -1.04 11.17
CA CYS A 231 12.03 -1.80 11.27
C CYS A 231 13.27 -0.95 11.03
N LYS A 232 13.11 0.15 10.30
CA LYS A 232 14.19 1.07 9.99
C LYS A 232 13.68 2.49 9.81
N ILE A 233 14.49 3.44 10.27
CA ILE A 233 14.35 4.87 10.02
C ILE A 233 15.62 5.34 9.33
N ALA A 234 15.50 6.11 8.26
CA ALA A 234 16.63 6.68 7.54
C ALA A 234 16.44 8.19 7.39
N ALA A 235 17.44 8.97 7.80
CA ALA A 235 17.54 10.38 7.48
C ALA A 235 18.43 10.56 6.24
N VAL A 236 17.97 11.33 5.25
CA VAL A 236 18.67 11.51 3.97
C VAL A 236 18.70 12.98 3.62
N GLN A 237 19.88 13.56 3.41
CA GLN A 237 20.00 14.96 2.99
C GLN A 237 19.45 15.16 1.58
N ALA A 238 18.92 16.34 1.28
CA ALA A 238 18.31 16.64 -0.02
C ALA A 238 19.23 16.30 -1.22
N GLU A 239 20.50 16.67 -1.12
CA GLU A 239 21.55 16.41 -2.10
C GLU A 239 21.86 14.92 -2.29
N ASP A 240 21.57 14.08 -1.29
CA ASP A 240 21.87 12.65 -1.28
C ASP A 240 20.66 11.78 -1.69
N ILE A 241 19.44 12.35 -1.78
CA ILE A 241 18.19 11.57 -2.03
C ILE A 241 18.31 10.72 -3.30
N VAL A 242 18.84 11.31 -4.38
CA VAL A 242 18.99 10.62 -5.68
C VAL A 242 19.83 9.34 -5.51
N GLU A 243 20.92 9.38 -4.74
CA GLU A 243 21.79 8.23 -4.55
C GLU A 243 21.25 7.24 -3.48
N LYS A 244 20.68 7.75 -2.39
CA LYS A 244 20.39 6.95 -1.19
C LYS A 244 19.01 6.31 -1.18
N GLU A 245 18.02 6.85 -1.90
CA GLU A 245 16.68 6.24 -1.93
C GLU A 245 16.66 4.86 -2.63
N PRO A 246 17.30 4.63 -3.79
CA PRO A 246 17.21 3.33 -4.48
C PRO A 246 17.76 2.14 -3.65
N PRO A 247 18.89 2.23 -2.94
CA PRO A 247 19.32 1.18 -2.02
C PRO A 247 18.33 0.92 -0.88
N LEU A 248 17.70 1.96 -0.31
CA LEU A 248 16.67 1.81 0.73
C LEU A 248 15.42 1.11 0.18
N LEU A 249 15.02 1.38 -1.07
CA LEU A 249 13.93 0.67 -1.72
C LEU A 249 14.27 -0.81 -1.91
N LYS A 250 15.49 -1.14 -2.34
CA LYS A 250 15.94 -2.54 -2.46
C LYS A 250 15.91 -3.26 -1.11
N GLU A 251 16.28 -2.59 -0.03
CA GLU A 251 16.17 -3.12 1.33
C GLU A 251 14.70 -3.35 1.72
N ALA A 252 13.81 -2.39 1.45
CA ALA A 252 12.37 -2.53 1.69
C ALA A 252 11.74 -3.73 0.96
N PHE A 253 12.21 -4.06 -0.25
CA PHE A 253 11.81 -5.29 -0.95
C PHE A 253 12.12 -6.57 -0.15
N THR A 254 13.24 -6.61 0.57
CA THR A 254 13.65 -7.80 1.34
C THR A 254 12.80 -8.04 2.58
N TYR A 255 12.08 -7.01 3.03
CA TYR A 255 11.21 -7.06 4.19
C TYR A 255 9.74 -7.30 3.88
N MET A 256 9.34 -7.26 2.61
CA MET A 256 7.96 -7.55 2.26
C MET A 256 7.60 -8.99 2.63
N PRO A 257 6.38 -9.22 3.15
CA PRO A 257 5.91 -10.58 3.35
C PRO A 257 5.72 -11.24 1.97
N ARG A 258 5.61 -12.57 1.95
CA ARG A 258 5.34 -13.33 0.72
C ARG A 258 4.63 -14.62 1.06
N ILE A 259 3.93 -15.18 0.08
CA ILE A 259 3.50 -16.58 0.17
C ILE A 259 4.73 -17.45 -0.14
N LEU A 260 5.06 -18.38 0.74
CA LEU A 260 6.27 -19.20 0.70
C LEU A 260 6.13 -20.48 -0.15
N VAL A 261 5.05 -20.58 -0.93
CA VAL A 261 4.91 -21.54 -2.02
C VAL A 261 4.92 -20.80 -3.35
N ASP A 262 5.56 -21.38 -4.38
CA ASP A 262 5.91 -20.65 -5.61
C ASP A 262 4.72 -20.34 -6.53
N SER A 263 3.71 -21.21 -6.55
CA SER A 263 2.54 -21.09 -7.42
C SER A 263 1.34 -21.78 -6.81
N CYS A 264 0.15 -21.41 -7.28
CA CYS A 264 -1.11 -22.06 -6.95
C CYS A 264 -2.08 -22.03 -8.14
N ASP A 265 -3.02 -22.96 -8.16
CA ASP A 265 -4.12 -22.94 -9.12
C ASP A 265 -5.10 -21.82 -8.77
N VAL A 266 -5.45 -21.73 -7.48
CA VAL A 266 -6.39 -20.75 -6.93
C VAL A 266 -5.80 -20.08 -5.70
N LEU A 267 -5.76 -18.75 -5.72
CA LEU A 267 -5.56 -17.92 -4.53
C LEU A 267 -6.92 -17.45 -4.02
N VAL A 268 -7.26 -17.80 -2.79
CA VAL A 268 -8.45 -17.32 -2.07
C VAL A 268 -8.02 -16.21 -1.11
N VAL A 269 -8.66 -15.05 -1.21
CA VAL A 269 -8.42 -13.90 -0.36
C VAL A 269 -9.70 -13.63 0.42
N ASP A 270 -9.65 -13.78 1.74
CA ASP A 270 -10.85 -13.61 2.57
C ASP A 270 -11.35 -12.18 2.50
N GLN A 271 -10.48 -11.18 2.66
CA GLN A 271 -10.85 -9.77 2.61
C GLN A 271 -9.88 -8.91 1.78
N ILE A 272 -10.44 -7.96 1.03
CA ILE A 272 -9.68 -6.88 0.40
C ILE A 272 -10.09 -5.52 0.98
N GLY A 273 -9.19 -4.54 0.90
CA GLY A 273 -9.48 -3.17 1.31
C GLY A 273 -8.26 -2.26 1.24
N LYS A 274 -8.50 -0.95 1.18
CA LYS A 274 -7.42 0.06 1.11
C LYS A 274 -6.54 0.13 2.35
N ASN A 275 -7.06 -0.36 3.47
CA ASN A 275 -6.31 -0.57 4.70
C ASN A 275 -5.21 -1.64 4.54
N PHE A 276 -5.43 -2.65 3.70
CA PHE A 276 -4.41 -3.67 3.39
C PHE A 276 -3.45 -3.23 2.28
N SER A 277 -3.98 -2.64 1.20
CA SER A 277 -3.19 -2.16 0.06
C SER A 277 -3.93 -1.12 -0.75
N GLY A 278 -3.21 -0.21 -1.41
CA GLY A 278 -3.81 0.80 -2.30
C GLY A 278 -4.73 0.25 -3.38
N ASP A 279 -4.41 -0.94 -3.89
CA ASP A 279 -5.16 -1.63 -4.93
C ASP A 279 -6.13 -2.67 -4.33
N GLY A 280 -6.54 -2.51 -3.07
CA GLY A 280 -7.42 -3.43 -2.32
C GLY A 280 -6.69 -4.66 -1.77
N MET A 281 -5.84 -5.28 -2.57
CA MET A 281 -4.88 -6.29 -2.15
C MET A 281 -3.51 -5.97 -2.76
N ASP A 282 -2.42 -6.30 -2.08
CA ASP A 282 -1.07 -6.00 -2.56
C ASP A 282 -0.68 -6.96 -3.69
N PRO A 283 -0.56 -6.50 -4.96
CA PRO A 283 -0.22 -7.37 -6.06
C PRO A 283 1.23 -7.90 -5.98
N ASN A 284 2.09 -7.29 -5.16
CA ASN A 284 3.39 -7.87 -4.82
C ASN A 284 3.27 -9.20 -4.07
N ILE A 285 2.09 -9.49 -3.50
CA ILE A 285 1.73 -10.74 -2.83
C ILE A 285 0.86 -11.61 -3.73
N THR A 286 -0.24 -11.05 -4.24
CA THR A 286 -1.30 -11.80 -4.91
C THR A 286 -1.07 -12.01 -6.41
N GLY A 287 -0.12 -11.28 -7.01
CA GLY A 287 0.13 -11.30 -8.46
C GLY A 287 -0.90 -10.53 -9.28
N THR A 288 -1.89 -9.88 -8.66
CA THR A 288 -3.02 -9.21 -9.34
C THR A 288 -2.69 -7.76 -9.74
N PHE A 289 -1.58 -7.54 -10.44
CA PHE A 289 -1.15 -6.20 -10.83
C PHE A 289 -2.18 -5.48 -11.69
N CYS A 290 -2.40 -4.21 -11.38
CA CYS A 290 -3.39 -3.41 -12.09
C CYS A 290 -2.90 -2.88 -13.46
N THR A 291 -1.59 -2.96 -13.71
CA THR A 291 -0.93 -2.55 -14.94
C THR A 291 0.12 -3.58 -15.38
N PRO A 292 0.55 -3.59 -16.66
CA PRO A 292 1.62 -4.47 -17.12
C PRO A 292 3.03 -3.95 -16.81
N TYR A 293 3.18 -2.84 -16.08
CA TYR A 293 4.47 -2.18 -15.82
C TYR A 293 5.09 -2.57 -14.48
N ALA A 294 4.47 -3.52 -13.79
CA ALA A 294 4.98 -4.19 -12.62
C ALA A 294 4.56 -5.67 -12.63
N SER A 295 5.36 -6.49 -11.97
CA SER A 295 5.11 -7.91 -11.77
C SER A 295 5.70 -8.36 -10.42
N GLY A 296 5.31 -9.56 -9.98
CA GLY A 296 5.65 -10.11 -8.67
C GLY A 296 4.49 -10.96 -8.13
N GLY A 297 4.54 -11.27 -6.84
CA GLY A 297 3.52 -12.08 -6.16
C GLY A 297 3.56 -13.56 -6.53
N ILE A 298 2.65 -14.31 -5.91
CA ILE A 298 2.43 -15.71 -6.24
C ILE A 298 1.90 -15.85 -7.67
N ASN A 299 2.37 -16.87 -8.40
CA ASN A 299 1.80 -17.21 -9.69
C ASN A 299 0.49 -17.99 -9.49
N ALA A 300 -0.64 -17.27 -9.50
CA ALA A 300 -1.99 -17.83 -9.38
C ALA A 300 -2.71 -17.82 -10.73
N GLN A 301 -3.31 -18.95 -11.13
CA GLN A 301 -4.12 -18.97 -12.36
C GLN A 301 -5.49 -18.30 -12.17
N ARG A 302 -6.07 -18.42 -10.97
CA ARG A 302 -7.31 -17.75 -10.57
C ARG A 302 -7.18 -17.13 -9.18
N VAL A 303 -7.87 -16.02 -8.98
CA VAL A 303 -7.96 -15.35 -7.67
C VAL A 303 -9.43 -15.18 -7.31
N CYS A 304 -9.80 -15.52 -6.08
CA CYS A 304 -11.14 -15.36 -5.54
C CYS A 304 -11.11 -14.40 -4.35
N VAL A 305 -12.04 -13.46 -4.29
CA VAL A 305 -12.20 -12.51 -3.17
C VAL A 305 -13.54 -12.75 -2.49
N LEU A 306 -13.53 -13.02 -1.19
CA LEU A 306 -14.71 -13.45 -0.44
C LEU A 306 -15.45 -12.33 0.30
N ASP A 307 -14.74 -11.28 0.72
CA ASP A 307 -15.31 -10.10 1.39
C ASP A 307 -14.55 -8.79 1.14
N LEU A 308 -15.18 -7.69 1.58
CA LEU A 308 -14.52 -6.41 1.81
C LEU A 308 -14.22 -6.27 3.31
N SER A 309 -13.12 -5.61 3.66
CA SER A 309 -12.90 -5.20 5.05
C SER A 309 -13.92 -4.13 5.47
N PRO A 310 -14.37 -4.09 6.73
CA PRO A 310 -15.29 -3.07 7.22
C PRO A 310 -14.80 -1.63 6.98
N GLU A 311 -13.48 -1.42 7.05
CA GLU A 311 -12.82 -0.12 6.85
C GLU A 311 -12.92 0.39 5.40
N THR A 312 -13.32 -0.45 4.44
CA THR A 312 -13.55 0.00 3.07
C THR A 312 -14.74 0.94 2.94
N HIS A 313 -15.72 0.87 3.86
CA HIS A 313 -17.02 1.53 3.72
C HIS A 313 -17.65 1.30 2.34
N GLY A 314 -17.48 0.09 1.77
CA GLY A 314 -18.01 -0.30 0.46
C GLY A 314 -17.10 0.01 -0.74
N ASN A 315 -15.93 0.63 -0.53
CA ASN A 315 -14.96 0.87 -1.60
C ASN A 315 -14.24 -0.42 -2.02
N GLY A 316 -14.79 -1.13 -3.02
CA GLY A 316 -14.25 -2.38 -3.55
C GLY A 316 -13.15 -2.25 -4.61
N ILE A 317 -12.34 -1.18 -4.60
CA ILE A 317 -11.26 -1.05 -5.59
C ILE A 317 -10.31 -2.26 -5.53
N GLY A 318 -9.90 -2.76 -6.69
CA GLY A 318 -9.06 -3.95 -6.82
C GLY A 318 -9.84 -5.23 -7.08
N LEU A 319 -11.14 -5.26 -6.74
CA LEU A 319 -12.01 -6.42 -6.94
C LEU A 319 -12.01 -6.89 -8.40
N GLY A 320 -11.94 -5.95 -9.35
CA GLY A 320 -11.96 -6.25 -10.78
C GLY A 320 -10.76 -7.02 -11.33
N TYR A 321 -9.71 -7.24 -10.52
CA TYR A 321 -8.57 -8.10 -10.87
C TYR A 321 -8.69 -9.52 -10.28
N SER A 322 -9.75 -9.81 -9.54
CA SER A 322 -10.12 -11.18 -9.18
C SER A 322 -10.87 -11.88 -10.32
N SER A 323 -10.86 -13.21 -10.31
CA SER A 323 -11.62 -14.04 -11.25
C SER A 323 -13.08 -14.21 -10.82
N ALA A 324 -13.32 -14.32 -9.51
CA ALA A 324 -14.65 -14.47 -8.93
C ALA A 324 -14.76 -13.81 -7.55
N THR A 325 -15.98 -13.47 -7.18
CA THR A 325 -16.35 -12.94 -5.87
C THR A 325 -17.73 -13.43 -5.45
N THR A 326 -18.19 -12.99 -4.28
CA THR A 326 -19.46 -13.38 -3.69
C THR A 326 -20.54 -12.30 -3.90
N LYS A 327 -21.81 -12.72 -3.84
CA LYS A 327 -22.96 -11.81 -3.82
C LYS A 327 -22.91 -10.86 -2.62
N ARG A 328 -22.37 -11.35 -1.49
CA ARG A 328 -22.11 -10.56 -0.29
C ARG A 328 -21.20 -9.37 -0.59
N VAL A 329 -20.07 -9.56 -1.30
CA VAL A 329 -19.20 -8.45 -1.74
C VAL A 329 -19.93 -7.51 -2.68
N PHE A 330 -20.60 -8.04 -3.70
CA PHE A 330 -21.29 -7.22 -4.70
C PHE A 330 -22.32 -6.27 -4.07
N ASN A 331 -23.09 -6.75 -3.08
CA ASN A 331 -24.09 -5.96 -2.39
C ASN A 331 -23.50 -4.88 -1.46
N GLN A 332 -22.24 -5.01 -1.04
CA GLN A 332 -21.56 -4.02 -0.22
C GLN A 332 -20.96 -2.86 -1.03
N LEU A 333 -20.88 -2.98 -2.36
CA LEU A 333 -20.16 -2.01 -3.19
C LEU A 333 -20.84 -0.64 -3.19
N ASP A 334 -20.09 0.38 -2.76
CA ASP A 334 -20.40 1.77 -3.00
C ASP A 334 -19.63 2.27 -4.22
N LEU A 335 -20.33 2.33 -5.36
CA LEU A 335 -19.74 2.74 -6.63
C LEU A 335 -19.28 4.21 -6.62
N ALA A 336 -19.94 5.08 -5.83
CA ALA A 336 -19.62 6.49 -5.77
C ALA A 336 -18.27 6.73 -5.09
N SER A 337 -17.91 5.95 -4.06
CA SER A 337 -16.59 5.99 -3.44
C SER A 337 -15.53 5.17 -4.21
N MET A 338 -15.94 4.14 -4.94
CA MET A 338 -15.02 3.28 -5.70
C MET A 338 -14.46 3.96 -6.96
N TYR A 339 -15.29 4.60 -7.78
CA TYR A 339 -14.90 5.11 -9.10
C TYR A 339 -13.91 6.28 -9.15
N PRO A 340 -13.94 7.29 -8.24
CA PRO A 340 -13.07 8.46 -8.36
C PRO A 340 -11.58 8.11 -8.50
N ASN A 341 -11.09 7.14 -7.71
CA ASN A 341 -9.68 6.75 -7.76
C ASN A 341 -9.28 6.15 -9.10
N ALA A 342 -10.14 5.29 -9.68
CA ALA A 342 -9.88 4.66 -10.97
C ALA A 342 -9.92 5.66 -12.13
N ILE A 343 -10.79 6.68 -12.04
CA ILE A 343 -10.86 7.77 -13.02
C ILE A 343 -9.58 8.63 -12.92
N THR A 344 -9.20 9.05 -11.71
CA THR A 344 -8.01 9.90 -11.52
C THR A 344 -6.71 9.21 -11.91
N CYS A 345 -6.54 7.93 -11.58
CA CYS A 345 -5.32 7.20 -11.95
C CYS A 345 -5.36 6.61 -13.36
N THR A 346 -6.49 6.72 -14.07
CA THR A 346 -6.76 6.17 -15.42
C THR A 346 -6.71 4.65 -15.53
N VAL A 347 -6.80 3.92 -14.41
CA VAL A 347 -6.76 2.44 -14.36
C VAL A 347 -8.13 1.89 -14.01
N LEU A 348 -8.92 1.58 -15.04
CA LEU A 348 -10.31 1.13 -14.90
C LEU A 348 -10.47 -0.36 -14.53
N GLY A 349 -9.41 -1.16 -14.60
CA GLY A 349 -9.50 -2.60 -14.36
C GLY A 349 -9.95 -2.95 -12.94
N GLY A 350 -9.50 -2.17 -11.95
CA GLY A 350 -9.79 -2.43 -10.53
C GLY A 350 -11.24 -2.20 -10.11
N VAL A 351 -12.05 -1.56 -10.95
CA VAL A 351 -13.46 -1.25 -10.68
C VAL A 351 -14.43 -2.10 -11.51
N ARG A 352 -13.91 -3.10 -12.23
CA ARG A 352 -14.74 -4.11 -12.91
C ARG A 352 -15.38 -5.04 -11.86
N ILE A 353 -16.50 -5.63 -12.23
CA ILE A 353 -17.17 -6.66 -11.42
C ILE A 353 -16.79 -8.04 -11.98
N PRO A 354 -16.16 -8.92 -11.18
CA PRO A 354 -15.82 -10.29 -11.60
C PRO A 354 -17.07 -11.19 -11.61
N ILE A 355 -16.89 -12.49 -11.84
CA ILE A 355 -18.01 -13.45 -11.70
C ILE A 355 -18.53 -13.39 -10.25
N VAL A 356 -19.82 -13.10 -10.08
CA VAL A 356 -20.47 -13.04 -8.76
C VAL A 356 -21.21 -14.35 -8.50
N MET A 357 -20.76 -15.09 -7.49
CA MET A 357 -21.34 -16.36 -7.03
C MET A 357 -22.14 -16.16 -5.74
N GLU A 358 -23.07 -17.07 -5.41
CA GLU A 358 -24.00 -16.83 -4.28
C GLU A 358 -23.33 -17.06 -2.91
N SER A 359 -22.26 -17.86 -2.82
CA SER A 359 -21.58 -18.22 -1.57
C SER A 359 -20.05 -18.34 -1.74
N ASP A 360 -19.32 -18.39 -0.61
CA ASP A 360 -17.86 -18.60 -0.60
C ASP A 360 -17.46 -19.90 -1.31
N LYS A 361 -18.19 -20.98 -1.03
CA LYS A 361 -17.97 -22.30 -1.63
C LYS A 361 -18.08 -22.23 -3.16
N GLU A 362 -19.16 -21.63 -3.67
CA GLU A 362 -19.38 -21.50 -5.11
C GLU A 362 -18.31 -20.62 -5.78
N ALA A 363 -17.86 -19.56 -5.11
CA ALA A 363 -16.79 -18.67 -5.59
C ALA A 363 -15.45 -19.40 -5.72
N ILE A 364 -15.10 -20.26 -4.76
CA ILE A 364 -13.89 -21.09 -4.84
C ILE A 364 -14.06 -22.18 -5.93
N GLN A 365 -15.23 -22.83 -5.99
CA GLN A 365 -15.51 -23.88 -6.98
C GLN A 365 -15.43 -23.38 -8.41
N VAL A 366 -15.96 -22.19 -8.72
CA VAL A 366 -15.87 -21.62 -10.09
C VAL A 366 -14.42 -21.32 -10.47
N CYS A 367 -13.59 -20.87 -9.54
CA CYS A 367 -12.15 -20.70 -9.77
C CYS A 367 -11.48 -22.03 -10.13
N VAL A 368 -11.63 -23.08 -9.29
CA VAL A 368 -11.04 -24.40 -9.59
C VAL A 368 -11.57 -24.96 -10.91
N ARG A 369 -12.88 -24.85 -11.16
CA ARG A 369 -13.53 -25.36 -12.37
C ARG A 369 -12.98 -24.70 -13.63
N THR A 370 -12.66 -23.41 -13.59
CA THR A 370 -12.16 -22.63 -14.72
C THR A 370 -10.65 -22.60 -14.83
N CYS A 371 -9.93 -23.26 -13.93
CA CYS A 371 -8.51 -23.53 -14.10
C CYS A 371 -8.29 -24.49 -15.29
N ASN A 372 -7.24 -24.21 -16.07
CA ASN A 372 -6.82 -24.97 -17.24
C ASN A 372 -5.54 -25.73 -16.92
N GLU A 373 -5.46 -26.99 -17.38
CA GLU A 373 -4.24 -27.81 -17.30
C GLU A 373 -3.73 -28.07 -15.86
N ILE A 374 -4.65 -28.16 -14.90
CA ILE A 374 -4.38 -28.52 -13.50
C ILE A 374 -4.96 -29.90 -13.14
N ASP A 375 -4.52 -30.49 -12.01
CA ASP A 375 -5.21 -31.63 -11.40
C ASP A 375 -6.43 -31.15 -10.58
N LYS A 376 -7.61 -31.17 -11.19
CA LYS A 376 -8.87 -30.75 -10.52
C LYS A 376 -9.32 -31.67 -9.38
N LYS A 377 -8.71 -32.85 -9.21
CA LYS A 377 -8.97 -33.72 -8.06
C LYS A 377 -8.13 -33.34 -6.85
N ASN A 378 -6.94 -32.78 -7.08
CA ASN A 378 -6.02 -32.33 -6.04
C ASN A 378 -5.52 -30.90 -6.32
N PRO A 379 -6.42 -29.90 -6.42
CA PRO A 379 -6.02 -28.55 -6.79
C PRO A 379 -5.12 -27.93 -5.72
N ARG A 380 -4.13 -27.16 -6.18
CA ARG A 380 -3.22 -26.38 -5.34
C ARG A 380 -3.89 -25.06 -4.99
N ILE A 381 -4.45 -24.97 -3.79
CA ILE A 381 -5.17 -23.79 -3.31
C ILE A 381 -4.39 -23.16 -2.17
N VAL A 382 -4.21 -21.84 -2.24
CA VAL A 382 -3.71 -21.02 -1.14
C VAL A 382 -4.86 -20.14 -0.66
N ARG A 383 -5.09 -20.07 0.65
CA ARG A 383 -6.06 -19.14 1.25
C ARG A 383 -5.37 -18.23 2.25
N ILE A 384 -5.53 -16.92 2.05
CA ILE A 384 -4.96 -15.89 2.92
C ILE A 384 -6.08 -15.04 3.52
N PRO A 385 -5.95 -14.56 4.77
CA PRO A 385 -6.95 -13.66 5.36
C PRO A 385 -7.01 -12.33 4.60
N ASN A 386 -5.87 -11.81 4.16
CA ASN A 386 -5.70 -10.65 3.29
C ASN A 386 -4.23 -10.58 2.86
N SER A 387 -3.87 -9.63 2.01
CA SER A 387 -2.49 -9.44 1.51
C SER A 387 -1.52 -8.79 2.50
N LEU A 388 -1.98 -8.40 3.69
CA LEU A 388 -1.17 -7.73 4.70
C LEU A 388 -0.69 -8.71 5.77
N HIS A 389 -1.61 -9.53 6.29
CA HIS A 389 -1.37 -10.49 7.35
C HIS A 389 -1.10 -11.89 6.78
N LEU A 390 0.16 -12.20 6.47
CA LEU A 390 0.55 -13.48 5.86
C LEU A 390 1.23 -14.45 6.84
N GLU A 391 1.32 -14.15 8.14
CA GLU A 391 1.92 -15.09 9.10
C GLU A 391 1.12 -16.40 9.16
N HIS A 392 -0.21 -16.34 9.16
CA HIS A 392 -1.05 -17.53 9.19
C HIS A 392 -1.88 -17.62 7.90
N ILE A 393 -1.69 -18.70 7.15
CA ILE A 393 -2.42 -18.97 5.91
C ILE A 393 -2.90 -20.42 5.90
N MET A 394 -3.75 -20.78 4.93
CA MET A 394 -4.09 -22.18 4.68
C MET A 394 -3.61 -22.62 3.31
N LEU A 395 -3.18 -23.88 3.24
CA LEU A 395 -2.77 -24.55 2.00
C LEU A 395 -3.65 -25.79 1.78
N SER A 396 -3.94 -26.15 0.54
CA SER A 396 -4.62 -27.41 0.25
C SER A 396 -3.71 -28.61 0.52
N GLU A 397 -4.31 -29.78 0.79
CA GLU A 397 -3.58 -31.03 1.09
C GLU A 397 -2.54 -31.41 0.02
N ALA A 398 -2.66 -30.90 -1.20
CA ALA A 398 -1.67 -31.04 -2.27
C ALA A 398 -0.28 -30.47 -1.93
N TYR A 399 -0.17 -29.56 -0.96
CA TYR A 399 1.10 -29.01 -0.47
C TYR A 399 1.65 -29.74 0.76
N TYR A 400 0.90 -30.64 1.39
CA TYR A 400 1.18 -31.09 2.76
C TYR A 400 2.57 -31.74 2.90
N ASP A 401 2.92 -32.64 1.98
CA ASP A 401 4.24 -33.30 1.97
C ASP A 401 5.36 -32.34 1.52
N GLU A 402 5.07 -31.41 0.62
CA GLU A 402 6.03 -30.44 0.07
C GLU A 402 6.52 -29.47 1.14
N VAL A 403 5.61 -28.93 1.96
CA VAL A 403 5.94 -27.89 2.95
C VAL A 403 6.42 -28.46 4.28
N ARG A 404 6.32 -29.77 4.49
CA ARG A 404 6.68 -30.46 5.75
C ARG A 404 8.12 -30.17 6.20
N ASN A 405 9.03 -30.01 5.24
CA ASN A 405 10.45 -29.72 5.49
C ASN A 405 10.86 -28.31 5.08
N HIS A 406 9.89 -27.42 4.77
CA HIS A 406 10.21 -26.07 4.33
C HIS A 406 10.66 -25.20 5.53
N PRO A 407 11.86 -24.58 5.48
CA PRO A 407 12.46 -23.93 6.66
C PRO A 407 11.69 -22.71 7.16
N GLY A 408 10.89 -22.09 6.30
CA GLY A 408 10.05 -20.93 6.64
C GLY A 408 8.59 -21.26 6.94
N ILE A 409 8.17 -22.53 6.97
CA ILE A 409 6.77 -22.93 7.16
C ILE A 409 6.67 -23.93 8.33
N THR A 410 5.76 -23.68 9.26
CA THR A 410 5.37 -24.62 10.32
C THR A 410 3.93 -25.06 10.10
N ILE A 411 3.68 -26.37 10.05
CA ILE A 411 2.32 -26.93 9.96
C ILE A 411 1.63 -26.80 11.32
N GLU A 412 0.42 -26.23 11.35
CA GLU A 412 -0.34 -25.96 12.58
C GLU A 412 -1.60 -26.84 12.72
N SER A 413 -2.04 -27.49 11.66
CA SER A 413 -3.18 -28.42 11.69
C SER A 413 -3.00 -29.58 10.71
N GLU A 414 -3.75 -30.65 10.93
CA GLU A 414 -3.95 -31.67 9.90
C GLU A 414 -4.89 -31.15 8.78
N PRO A 415 -4.89 -31.75 7.59
CA PRO A 415 -5.83 -31.41 6.53
C PRO A 415 -7.28 -31.76 6.89
N GLU A 416 -8.15 -30.75 6.83
CA GLU A 416 -9.58 -30.87 7.11
C GLU A 416 -10.41 -30.14 6.04
N TYR A 417 -11.67 -30.52 5.89
CA TYR A 417 -12.57 -29.78 4.99
C TYR A 417 -12.86 -28.39 5.56
N LEU A 418 -12.95 -27.39 4.68
CA LEU A 418 -13.37 -26.05 5.07
C LEU A 418 -14.79 -26.11 5.68
N PRO A 419 -15.03 -25.43 6.81
CA PRO A 419 -16.28 -25.53 7.56
C PRO A 419 -17.37 -24.62 6.97
N PHE A 420 -17.80 -24.91 5.74
CA PHE A 420 -18.91 -24.19 5.13
C PHE A 420 -20.22 -24.42 5.91
N ASP A 421 -20.99 -23.35 6.11
CA ASP A 421 -22.35 -23.43 6.64
C ASP A 421 -23.36 -24.03 5.63
N GLU A 422 -24.64 -24.09 6.01
CA GLU A 422 -25.72 -24.60 5.15
C GLU A 422 -25.89 -23.78 3.87
N ASP A 423 -25.50 -22.50 3.88
CA ASP A 423 -25.55 -21.61 2.73
C ASP A 423 -24.29 -21.66 1.86
N GLY A 424 -23.22 -22.30 2.32
CA GLY A 424 -21.94 -22.42 1.63
C GLY A 424 -20.96 -21.31 1.97
N ASN A 425 -21.18 -20.56 3.06
CA ASN A 425 -20.30 -19.50 3.53
C ASN A 425 -19.37 -19.97 4.65
N LEU A 426 -18.24 -19.28 4.82
CA LEU A 426 -17.23 -19.57 5.83
C LEU A 426 -17.44 -18.74 7.11
N TRP A 427 -18.25 -17.68 7.07
CA TRP A 427 -18.64 -16.82 8.20
C TRP A 427 -19.97 -16.11 7.96
#